data_AF-A0A8C5RU05-F1
#
_entry.id   AF-A0A8C5RU05-F1
#
_cell.length_a   1.000
_cell.length_b   1.000
_cell.length_c   1.000
_cell.angle_alpha   90.00
_cell.angle_beta   90.00
_cell.angle_gamma   90.00
#
_symmetry.space_group_name_H-M   'P 1'
#
loop_
_entity.id
_entity.type
_entity.pdbx_description
1 polymer ?
#
loop_
_entity_poly.entity_id
_entity_poly.type
_entity_poly.pdbx_seq_one_letter_code
_entity_poly.pdbx_strand_id
1 'polypeptide(L)'
;MMAYHYSLLVLWLQLDRALLLSSNDPNVCSYWESFTTVSKESFVQPFIQESKEPCKSPMWLRAKTCPQYRVLYKTAYRQGVRVDYRRRHHCCEGFYESSDACVPRCAQECVHGRCVAPEQCQCEQGWRGSDCSSECSDRSWGPNCQSPCTCLNGGSCDPLTGACTCPPGYHGQECQETCATGTYGQGCQLNCHCQNGAGCSLVNGTCLCSPGYAGPHCEILCPNSTHGFQCPAFCPCQNGGICHPSSSSKCACPPGWMGDICSTRCPIGHFGSSCQEECRCHNGGQCDPDSGQCRCAPGYLGEEK
;
A
#
# COMPACT_ATOMS: atom_id res chain seq x y z
N MET A 1 -12.85 52.03 58.89
CA MET A 1 -11.70 51.78 57.99
C MET A 1 -12.17 50.71 57.01
N MET A 2 -12.76 51.11 55.88
CA MET A 2 -12.06 51.35 54.61
C MET A 2 -11.41 50.04 54.15
N ALA A 3 -12.09 49.22 53.35
CA ALA A 3 -12.23 49.33 51.89
C ALA A 3 -11.35 48.26 51.23
N TYR A 4 -11.78 47.80 50.04
CA TYR A 4 -11.07 46.95 49.08
C TYR A 4 -11.11 45.43 49.36
N HIS A 5 -12.06 44.76 48.71
CA HIS A 5 -11.77 43.79 47.63
C HIS A 5 -13.06 43.43 46.88
N TYR A 6 -13.78 44.45 46.41
CA TYR A 6 -14.61 44.34 45.21
C TYR A 6 -13.69 44.56 44.02
N SER A 7 -13.39 43.52 43.22
CA SER A 7 -12.96 43.59 41.81
C SER A 7 -12.54 42.20 41.31
N LEU A 8 -13.51 41.29 41.14
CA LEU A 8 -13.38 40.12 40.26
C LEU A 8 -14.49 40.21 39.20
N LEU A 9 -14.43 41.28 38.43
CA LEU A 9 -15.33 41.55 37.30
C LEU A 9 -14.53 42.35 36.26
N VAL A 10 -13.44 41.77 35.78
CA VAL A 10 -12.70 42.27 34.63
C VAL A 10 -12.30 41.06 33.78
N LEU A 11 -12.67 41.12 32.50
CA LEU A 11 -12.25 40.26 31.38
C LEU A 11 -12.91 38.88 31.25
N TRP A 12 -14.22 38.89 30.97
CA TRP A 12 -14.79 37.99 29.96
C TRP A 12 -15.33 38.81 28.77
N LEU A 13 -14.50 39.70 28.25
CA LEU A 13 -14.44 39.93 26.81
C LEU A 13 -13.40 38.94 26.28
N GLN A 14 -13.70 37.64 26.40
CA GLN A 14 -13.21 36.75 25.37
C GLN A 14 -13.93 37.25 24.13
N LEU A 15 -13.21 38.05 23.33
CA LEU A 15 -13.52 38.06 21.92
C LEU A 15 -13.62 36.59 21.56
N ASP A 16 -14.82 36.13 21.20
CA ASP A 16 -14.92 35.21 20.09
C ASP A 16 -14.17 35.89 18.95
N ARG A 17 -12.84 35.68 18.91
CA ARG A 17 -12.14 35.57 17.66
C ARG A 17 -12.83 34.36 17.03
N ALA A 18 -13.97 34.62 16.39
CA ALA A 18 -14.37 33.83 15.25
C ALA A 18 -13.10 33.77 14.41
N LEU A 19 -12.47 32.60 14.43
CA LEU A 19 -11.32 32.29 13.63
C LEU A 19 -11.82 32.47 12.20
N LEU A 20 -11.57 33.64 11.66
CA LEU A 20 -12.06 34.06 10.35
C LEU A 20 -10.91 33.82 9.41
N LEU A 21 -11.17 33.07 8.34
CA LEU A 21 -10.24 32.89 7.23
C LEU A 21 -9.57 34.21 6.87
N SER A 22 -8.24 34.23 6.95
CA SER A 22 -7.43 35.39 6.62
C SER A 22 -7.26 35.48 5.12
N SER A 23 -7.12 36.70 4.60
CA SER A 23 -6.84 36.91 3.16
C SER A 23 -5.51 36.34 2.70
N ASN A 24 -4.62 36.00 3.64
CA ASN A 24 -3.29 35.46 3.36
C ASN A 24 -3.24 33.94 3.44
N ASP A 25 -4.31 33.30 3.88
CA ASP A 25 -4.36 31.85 4.01
C ASP A 25 -4.50 31.19 2.62
N PRO A 26 -3.88 30.01 2.40
CA PRO A 26 -3.95 29.33 1.11
C PRO A 26 -5.39 28.93 0.76
N ASN A 27 -5.75 29.09 -0.51
CA ASN A 27 -7.07 28.75 -1.05
C ASN A 27 -8.24 29.51 -0.41
N VAL A 28 -7.98 30.72 0.11
CA VAL A 28 -9.00 31.67 0.55
C VAL A 28 -9.34 32.67 -0.54
N CYS A 29 -10.60 32.72 -0.90
CA CYS A 29 -11.18 33.62 -1.89
C CYS A 29 -12.00 34.71 -1.19
N SER A 30 -12.11 35.89 -1.81
CA SER A 30 -12.88 37.01 -1.25
C SER A 30 -14.07 37.39 -2.12
N TYR A 31 -15.17 37.80 -1.50
CA TYR A 31 -16.34 38.33 -2.18
C TYR A 31 -16.88 39.59 -1.49
N TRP A 32 -17.66 40.39 -2.21
CA TRP A 32 -18.30 41.59 -1.69
C TRP A 32 -19.71 41.26 -1.21
N GLU A 33 -19.95 41.42 0.08
CA GLU A 33 -21.27 41.25 0.69
C GLU A 33 -21.90 42.64 0.90
N SER A 34 -23.11 42.86 0.37
CA SER A 34 -23.86 44.09 0.59
C SER A 34 -24.65 44.03 1.91
N PHE A 35 -24.74 45.17 2.59
CA PHE A 35 -25.55 45.32 3.81
C PHE A 35 -26.16 46.72 3.87
N THR A 36 -27.22 46.88 4.66
CA THR A 36 -27.91 48.16 4.80
C THR A 36 -27.49 48.88 6.08
N THR A 37 -27.10 50.15 5.94
CA THR A 37 -26.74 51.03 7.05
C THR A 37 -27.73 52.18 7.14
N VAL A 38 -28.10 52.55 8.36
CA VAL A 38 -28.93 53.74 8.60
C VAL A 38 -28.03 54.97 8.60
N SER A 39 -28.32 55.91 7.71
CA SER A 39 -27.62 57.18 7.62
C SER A 39 -28.58 58.36 7.81
N LYS A 40 -28.06 59.47 8.33
CA LYS A 40 -28.84 60.70 8.52
C LYS A 40 -28.78 61.52 7.24
N GLU A 41 -29.89 61.58 6.52
CA GLU A 41 -30.02 62.36 5.29
C GLU A 41 -30.66 63.73 5.59
N SER A 42 -30.08 64.80 5.04
CA SER A 42 -30.70 66.12 5.07
C SER A 42 -31.72 66.26 3.95
N PHE A 43 -32.90 66.80 4.26
CA PHE A 43 -33.91 67.16 3.27
C PHE A 43 -34.47 68.56 3.54
N VAL A 44 -35.10 69.15 2.52
CA VAL A 44 -35.70 70.48 2.61
C VAL A 44 -37.14 70.34 3.09
N GLN A 45 -37.45 70.86 4.27
CA GLN A 45 -38.79 70.84 4.83
C GLN A 45 -39.44 72.23 4.69
N PRO A 46 -40.61 72.34 4.04
CA PRO A 46 -41.36 73.59 4.00
C PRO A 46 -42.01 73.89 5.36
N PHE A 47 -42.08 75.16 5.74
CA PHE A 47 -42.86 75.65 6.88
C PHE A 47 -43.55 76.97 6.56
N ILE A 48 -44.68 77.23 7.21
CA ILE A 48 -45.45 78.47 7.03
C ILE A 48 -45.03 79.45 8.11
N GLN A 49 -44.52 80.61 7.67
CA GLN A 49 -44.34 81.76 8.55
C GLN A 49 -45.55 82.68 8.39
N GLU A 50 -46.20 82.99 9.50
CA GLU A 50 -47.29 83.94 9.57
C GLU A 50 -46.76 85.32 9.94
N SER A 51 -47.06 86.34 9.13
CA SER A 51 -46.79 87.74 9.42
C SER A 51 -48.06 88.56 9.30
N LYS A 52 -48.18 89.62 10.11
CA LYS A 52 -49.32 90.54 10.06
C LYS A 52 -48.94 91.79 9.28
N GLU A 53 -49.49 91.93 8.08
CA GLU A 53 -49.31 93.14 7.26
C GLU A 53 -50.64 93.94 7.18
N PRO A 54 -50.59 95.27 6.96
CA PRO A 54 -51.79 96.08 6.78
C PRO A 54 -52.58 95.62 5.54
N CYS A 55 -53.88 95.43 5.68
CA CYS A 55 -54.71 94.99 4.56
C CYS A 55 -54.69 96.03 3.42
N LYS A 56 -54.51 95.59 2.17
CA LYS A 56 -54.66 96.42 0.97
C LYS A 56 -56.15 96.70 0.69
N SER A 57 -56.78 97.51 1.54
CA SER A 57 -58.17 97.97 1.42
C SER A 57 -58.23 99.49 1.22
N PRO A 58 -59.26 100.05 0.56
CA PRO A 58 -59.50 101.49 0.56
C PRO A 58 -59.56 102.04 1.99
N MET A 59 -59.17 103.31 2.10
CA MET A 59 -58.50 104.02 3.20
C MET A 59 -59.15 103.96 4.61
N TRP A 60 -60.30 103.31 4.76
CA TRP A 60 -61.16 103.34 5.96
C TRP A 60 -61.02 102.06 6.82
N LEU A 61 -60.27 101.06 6.33
CA LEU A 61 -60.02 99.76 6.99
C LEU A 61 -58.55 99.58 7.43
N ARG A 62 -57.74 100.66 7.45
CA ARG A 62 -56.30 100.64 7.81
C ARG A 62 -55.98 100.16 9.23
N ALA A 63 -56.98 100.05 10.10
CA ALA A 63 -56.82 99.53 11.47
C ALA A 63 -56.90 97.99 11.57
N LYS A 64 -57.20 97.26 10.47
CA LYS A 64 -57.21 95.79 10.46
C LYS A 64 -55.92 95.24 9.84
N THR A 65 -55.31 94.28 10.53
CA THR A 65 -54.17 93.51 10.03
C THR A 65 -54.66 92.23 9.38
N CYS A 66 -54.08 91.87 8.24
CA CYS A 66 -54.39 90.65 7.51
C CYS A 66 -53.24 89.65 7.72
N PRO A 67 -53.53 88.36 8.02
CA PRO A 67 -52.49 87.35 8.09
C PRO A 67 -51.95 87.07 6.69
N GLN A 68 -50.65 87.21 6.52
CA GLN A 68 -49.92 86.81 5.33
C GLN A 68 -49.14 85.54 5.65
N TYR A 69 -49.34 84.50 4.85
CA TYR A 69 -48.63 83.24 4.96
C TYR A 69 -47.51 83.21 3.92
N ARG A 70 -46.26 83.02 4.37
CA ARG A 70 -45.11 82.80 3.47
C ARG A 70 -44.58 81.39 3.67
N VAL A 71 -44.40 80.65 2.58
CA VAL A 71 -43.74 79.35 2.60
C VAL A 71 -42.23 79.58 2.61
N LEU A 72 -41.59 79.21 3.71
CA LEU A 72 -40.15 79.21 3.86
C LEU A 72 -39.64 77.77 3.96
N TYR A 73 -38.34 77.59 3.73
CA TYR A 73 -37.70 76.28 3.73
C TYR A 73 -36.64 76.23 4.84
N LYS A 74 -36.57 75.09 5.53
CA LYS A 74 -35.53 74.78 6.50
C LYS A 74 -34.92 73.43 6.22
N THR A 75 -33.65 73.25 6.58
CA THR A 75 -33.01 71.93 6.57
C THR A 75 -33.57 71.08 7.70
N ALA A 76 -34.12 69.93 7.36
CA ALA A 76 -34.56 68.91 8.29
C ALA A 76 -33.78 67.61 8.02
N TYR A 77 -33.86 66.66 8.95
CA TYR A 77 -33.14 65.39 8.84
C TYR A 77 -34.10 64.22 8.96
N ARG A 78 -33.85 63.19 8.16
CA ARG A 78 -34.57 61.91 8.22
C ARG A 78 -33.56 60.77 8.20
N GLN A 79 -34.01 59.59 8.64
CA GLN A 79 -33.24 58.36 8.48
C GLN A 79 -33.43 57.86 7.06
N GLY A 80 -32.33 57.72 6.33
CA GLY A 80 -32.26 57.05 5.04
C GLY A 80 -31.52 55.72 5.18
N VAL A 81 -31.90 54.74 4.37
CA VAL A 81 -31.21 53.45 4.30
C VAL A 81 -30.25 53.49 3.12
N ARG A 82 -28.96 53.31 3.41
CA ARG A 82 -27.91 53.23 2.40
C ARG A 82 -27.43 51.78 2.29
N VAL A 83 -27.11 51.34 1.07
CA VAL A 83 -26.41 50.08 0.86
C VAL A 83 -24.90 50.33 0.91
N ASP A 84 -24.23 49.63 1.81
CA ASP A 84 -22.77 49.59 1.92
C ASP A 84 -22.26 48.17 1.60
N TYR A 85 -20.96 48.03 1.42
CA TYR A 85 -20.32 46.77 1.05
C TYR A 85 -19.18 46.46 2.00
N ARG A 86 -19.03 45.19 2.35
CA ARG A 86 -17.89 44.69 3.12
C ARG A 86 -17.26 43.49 2.43
N ARG A 87 -15.94 43.38 2.52
CA ARG A 87 -15.20 42.24 1.98
C ARG A 87 -15.31 41.06 2.95
N ARG A 88 -15.75 39.92 2.46
CA ARG A 88 -15.83 38.64 3.19
C ARG A 88 -14.90 37.63 2.53
N HIS A 89 -14.52 36.61 3.28
CA HIS A 89 -13.63 35.53 2.84
C HIS A 89 -14.34 34.18 2.97
N HIS A 90 -14.04 33.26 2.05
CA HIS A 90 -14.49 31.88 2.06
C HIS A 90 -13.42 30.99 1.41
N CYS A 91 -13.54 29.68 1.55
CA CYS A 91 -12.72 28.76 0.77
C CYS A 91 -13.07 28.80 -0.71
N CYS A 92 -12.04 28.86 -1.56
CA CYS A 92 -12.21 28.84 -3.02
C CYS A 92 -12.94 27.57 -3.48
N GLU A 93 -13.47 27.58 -4.72
CA GLU A 93 -14.16 26.41 -5.27
C GLU A 93 -13.28 25.15 -5.22
N GLY A 94 -13.89 24.02 -4.83
CA GLY A 94 -13.19 22.76 -4.63
C GLY A 94 -12.53 22.61 -3.25
N PHE A 95 -12.68 23.59 -2.35
CA PHE A 95 -12.21 23.51 -0.97
C PHE A 95 -13.36 23.64 0.02
N TYR A 96 -13.22 23.05 1.19
CA TYR A 96 -14.14 23.20 2.32
C TYR A 96 -13.40 23.69 3.55
N GLU A 97 -14.11 24.38 4.42
CA GLU A 97 -13.54 24.91 5.66
C GLU A 97 -13.50 23.82 6.72
N SER A 98 -12.32 23.58 7.28
CA SER A 98 -12.12 22.67 8.40
C SER A 98 -11.02 23.22 9.31
N SER A 99 -11.36 23.43 10.59
CA SER A 99 -10.42 24.00 11.59
C SER A 99 -9.73 25.27 11.10
N ASP A 100 -10.50 26.19 10.50
CA ASP A 100 -10.05 27.49 9.98
C ASP A 100 -9.04 27.42 8.83
N ALA A 101 -8.98 26.27 8.15
CA ALA A 101 -8.19 26.06 6.95
C ALA A 101 -9.07 25.58 5.79
N CYS A 102 -8.69 25.95 4.57
CA CYS A 102 -9.33 25.44 3.36
C CYS A 102 -8.69 24.12 2.95
N VAL A 103 -9.42 23.03 3.19
CA VAL A 103 -9.02 21.67 2.86
C VAL A 103 -9.59 21.29 1.49
N PRO A 104 -8.79 20.72 0.57
CA PRO A 104 -9.27 20.34 -0.75
C PRO A 104 -10.33 19.24 -0.67
N ARG A 105 -11.29 19.29 -1.60
CA ARG A 105 -12.36 18.31 -1.74
C ARG A 105 -12.08 17.43 -2.95
N CYS A 106 -12.05 16.12 -2.74
CA CYS A 106 -11.99 15.13 -3.80
C CYS A 106 -13.36 14.42 -3.86
N ALA A 107 -13.95 14.26 -5.06
CA ALA A 107 -15.24 13.59 -5.21
C ALA A 107 -15.17 12.11 -4.89
N GLN A 108 -14.02 11.49 -5.15
CA GLN A 108 -13.65 10.15 -4.70
C GLN A 108 -12.69 10.25 -3.53
N GLU A 109 -12.84 9.34 -2.58
CA GLU A 109 -11.90 9.21 -1.46
C GLU A 109 -10.56 8.68 -1.98
N CYS A 110 -9.46 9.29 -1.53
CA CYS A 110 -8.11 8.81 -1.82
C CYS A 110 -7.82 7.61 -0.89
N VAL A 111 -8.05 6.38 -1.36
CA VAL A 111 -8.02 5.16 -0.51
C VAL A 111 -6.67 4.98 0.18
N HIS A 112 -5.58 5.00 -0.59
CA HIS A 112 -4.20 4.95 -0.10
C HIS A 112 -3.48 6.25 -0.43
N GLY A 113 -4.00 7.37 0.06
CA GLY A 113 -3.46 8.67 -0.25
C GLY A 113 -4.17 9.80 0.48
N ARG A 114 -3.87 11.03 0.06
CA ARG A 114 -4.52 12.24 0.57
C ARG A 114 -4.91 13.18 -0.55
N CYS A 115 -6.01 13.89 -0.36
CA CYS A 115 -6.44 14.94 -1.27
C CYS A 115 -5.50 16.15 -1.10
N VAL A 116 -4.81 16.56 -2.18
CA VAL A 116 -3.86 17.68 -2.15
C VAL A 116 -4.37 18.90 -2.92
N ALA A 117 -5.29 18.68 -3.84
CA ALA A 117 -6.00 19.70 -4.60
C ALA A 117 -7.38 19.15 -5.00
N PRO A 118 -8.31 20.00 -5.47
CA PRO A 118 -9.62 19.54 -5.91
C PRO A 118 -9.49 18.43 -6.95
N GLU A 119 -10.14 17.30 -6.70
CA GLU A 119 -10.08 16.09 -7.55
C GLU A 119 -8.66 15.52 -7.80
N GLN A 120 -7.68 15.87 -6.97
CA GLN A 120 -6.30 15.41 -7.11
C GLN A 120 -5.81 14.73 -5.83
N CYS A 121 -5.65 13.41 -5.91
CA CYS A 121 -5.03 12.61 -4.88
C CYS A 121 -3.50 12.56 -5.05
N GLN A 122 -2.79 12.66 -3.93
CA GLN A 122 -1.41 12.24 -3.81
C GLN A 122 -1.39 10.85 -3.19
N CYS A 123 -1.03 9.83 -3.99
CA CYS A 123 -0.97 8.47 -3.51
C CYS A 123 0.26 8.19 -2.65
N GLU A 124 0.10 7.26 -1.73
CA GLU A 124 1.18 6.63 -0.97
C GLU A 124 2.07 5.78 -1.88
N GLN A 125 3.22 5.36 -1.37
CA GLN A 125 4.17 4.53 -2.11
C GLN A 125 3.54 3.17 -2.43
N GLY A 126 3.71 2.68 -3.66
CA GLY A 126 3.13 1.41 -4.11
C GLY A 126 1.71 1.51 -4.67
N TRP A 127 1.12 2.71 -4.68
CA TRP A 127 -0.25 2.95 -5.16
C TRP A 127 -0.31 4.00 -6.27
N ARG A 128 -1.31 3.86 -7.14
CA ARG A 128 -1.63 4.75 -8.27
C ARG A 128 -3.13 4.77 -8.56
N GLY A 129 -3.50 5.59 -9.54
CA GLY A 129 -4.88 5.82 -9.95
C GLY A 129 -5.36 7.19 -9.48
N SER A 130 -6.53 7.62 -9.97
CA SER A 130 -7.13 8.90 -9.56
C SER A 130 -7.54 8.92 -8.09
N ASP A 131 -7.86 7.75 -7.53
CA ASP A 131 -8.33 7.52 -6.16
C ASP A 131 -7.33 6.70 -5.31
N CYS A 132 -6.14 6.41 -5.84
CA CYS A 132 -5.13 5.59 -5.18
C CYS A 132 -5.60 4.17 -4.80
N SER A 133 -6.53 3.60 -5.57
CA SER A 133 -7.07 2.24 -5.35
C SER A 133 -6.26 1.13 -6.03
N SER A 134 -5.35 1.47 -6.94
CA SER A 134 -4.61 0.49 -7.75
C SER A 134 -3.16 0.37 -7.31
N GLU A 135 -2.69 -0.85 -7.10
CA GLU A 135 -1.27 -1.10 -6.81
C GLU A 135 -0.37 -0.85 -8.03
N CYS A 136 0.91 -0.63 -7.77
CA CYS A 136 1.92 -0.65 -8.81
C CYS A 136 2.06 -2.04 -9.43
N SER A 137 2.39 -2.06 -10.73
CA SER A 137 2.83 -3.29 -11.40
C SER A 137 4.27 -3.62 -11.04
N ASP A 138 4.70 -4.86 -11.27
CA ASP A 138 6.07 -5.36 -11.04
C ASP A 138 7.19 -4.59 -11.79
N ARG A 139 6.82 -3.64 -12.67
CA ARG A 139 7.73 -2.84 -13.49
C ARG A 139 7.87 -1.40 -12.99
N SER A 140 7.20 -1.03 -11.91
CA SER A 140 7.11 0.35 -11.41
C SER A 140 6.99 0.38 -9.89
N TRP A 141 7.48 1.44 -9.26
CA TRP A 141 7.45 1.60 -7.81
C TRP A 141 7.33 3.08 -7.40
N GLY A 142 7.15 3.32 -6.10
CA GLY A 142 7.07 4.65 -5.50
C GLY A 142 5.68 5.27 -5.59
N PRO A 143 5.54 6.56 -5.26
CA PRO A 143 4.24 7.24 -5.27
C PRO A 143 3.75 7.40 -6.71
N ASN A 144 2.48 7.06 -6.95
CA ASN A 144 1.87 7.04 -8.28
C ASN A 144 2.59 6.13 -9.29
N CYS A 145 3.44 5.20 -8.84
CA CYS A 145 4.21 4.28 -9.67
C CYS A 145 5.03 4.96 -10.79
N GLN A 146 5.57 6.14 -10.49
CA GLN A 146 6.31 6.95 -11.49
C GLN A 146 7.76 6.49 -11.68
N SER A 147 8.32 5.75 -10.72
CA SER A 147 9.68 5.22 -10.83
C SER A 147 9.67 3.86 -11.54
N PRO A 148 10.48 3.65 -12.58
CA PRO A 148 10.61 2.35 -13.22
C PRO A 148 11.42 1.38 -12.35
N CYS A 149 11.08 0.09 -12.39
CA CYS A 149 11.88 -0.97 -11.78
C CYS A 149 13.01 -1.40 -12.72
N THR A 150 14.21 -1.59 -12.17
CA THR A 150 15.44 -1.93 -12.92
C THR A 150 15.89 -3.37 -12.75
N CYS A 151 15.13 -4.20 -12.04
CA CYS A 151 15.46 -5.61 -11.78
C CYS A 151 15.63 -6.41 -13.08
N LEU A 152 16.74 -7.12 -13.20
CA LEU A 152 17.13 -7.96 -14.33
C LEU A 152 16.85 -9.44 -14.05
N ASN A 153 17.06 -10.29 -15.06
CA ASN A 153 16.97 -11.75 -14.98
C ASN A 153 15.64 -12.30 -14.40
N GLY A 154 14.54 -11.54 -14.55
CA GLY A 154 13.23 -11.91 -14.02
C GLY A 154 13.04 -11.64 -12.53
N GLY A 155 13.88 -10.78 -11.92
CA GLY A 155 13.69 -10.29 -10.56
C GLY A 155 12.41 -9.47 -10.41
N SER A 156 11.73 -9.64 -9.28
CA SER A 156 10.56 -8.85 -8.91
C SER A 156 10.97 -7.63 -8.10
N CYS A 157 10.23 -6.54 -8.25
CA CYS A 157 10.53 -5.26 -7.65
C CYS A 157 9.54 -4.95 -6.53
N ASP A 158 10.03 -4.51 -5.39
CA ASP A 158 9.20 -4.04 -4.30
C ASP A 158 8.48 -2.73 -4.71
N PRO A 159 7.14 -2.66 -4.66
CA PRO A 159 6.39 -1.51 -5.17
C PRO A 159 6.56 -0.23 -4.33
N LEU A 160 7.04 -0.33 -3.08
CA LEU A 160 7.27 0.81 -2.21
C LEU A 160 8.67 1.39 -2.45
N THR A 161 9.69 0.53 -2.44
CA THR A 161 11.11 0.92 -2.37
C THR A 161 11.86 0.76 -3.68
N GLY A 162 11.35 -0.04 -4.61
CA GLY A 162 12.05 -0.41 -5.84
C GLY A 162 13.11 -1.51 -5.67
N ALA A 163 13.25 -2.06 -4.46
CA ALA A 163 14.26 -3.08 -4.17
C ALA A 163 13.97 -4.39 -4.92
N CYS A 164 15.00 -5.01 -5.48
CA CYS A 164 14.85 -6.24 -6.24
C CYS A 164 14.92 -7.49 -5.36
N THR A 165 13.97 -8.39 -5.56
CA THR A 165 14.03 -9.77 -5.10
C THR A 165 14.50 -10.64 -6.24
N CYS A 166 15.71 -11.17 -6.10
CA CYS A 166 16.35 -11.94 -7.17
C CYS A 166 15.89 -13.40 -7.20
N PRO A 167 15.67 -13.97 -8.39
CA PRO A 167 15.38 -15.39 -8.53
C PRO A 167 16.62 -16.22 -8.17
N PRO A 168 16.45 -17.50 -7.80
CA PRO A 168 17.57 -18.38 -7.48
C PRO A 168 18.59 -18.45 -8.63
N GLY A 169 19.88 -18.41 -8.29
CA GLY A 169 20.98 -18.35 -9.26
C GLY A 169 21.46 -16.94 -9.60
N TYR A 170 20.76 -15.91 -9.11
CA TYR A 170 21.13 -14.50 -9.30
C TYR A 170 21.18 -13.74 -7.98
N HIS A 171 21.98 -12.68 -7.95
CA HIS A 171 22.14 -11.75 -6.84
C HIS A 171 22.60 -10.36 -7.34
N GLY A 172 22.87 -9.46 -6.41
CA GLY A 172 23.15 -8.04 -6.68
C GLY A 172 21.91 -7.17 -6.52
N GLN A 173 22.09 -5.84 -6.51
CA GLN A 173 21.00 -4.89 -6.28
C GLN A 173 19.93 -4.93 -7.38
N GLU A 174 20.31 -5.24 -8.61
CA GLU A 174 19.41 -5.34 -9.77
C GLU A 174 19.31 -6.78 -10.28
N CYS A 175 19.76 -7.78 -9.51
CA CYS A 175 19.82 -9.18 -9.93
C CYS A 175 20.69 -9.42 -11.17
N GLN A 176 21.67 -8.56 -11.41
CA GLN A 176 22.53 -8.58 -12.59
C GLN A 176 23.63 -9.65 -12.51
N GLU A 177 23.97 -10.12 -11.31
CA GLU A 177 25.09 -11.01 -11.07
C GLU A 177 24.62 -12.46 -10.92
N THR A 178 25.27 -13.39 -11.60
CA THR A 178 25.04 -14.82 -11.43
C THR A 178 25.80 -15.34 -10.21
N CYS A 179 25.32 -16.43 -9.60
CA CYS A 179 26.04 -17.06 -8.50
C CYS A 179 27.43 -17.51 -8.95
N ALA A 180 28.42 -17.28 -8.09
CA ALA A 180 29.77 -17.76 -8.32
C ALA A 180 29.81 -19.30 -8.31
N THR A 181 30.73 -19.87 -9.09
CA THR A 181 30.94 -21.32 -9.11
C THR A 181 31.15 -21.85 -7.68
N GLY A 182 30.36 -22.86 -7.30
CA GLY A 182 30.38 -23.41 -5.94
C GLY A 182 29.27 -22.86 -5.04
N THR A 183 28.46 -21.89 -5.49
CA THR A 183 27.29 -21.39 -4.76
C THR A 183 26.01 -21.45 -5.59
N TYR A 184 24.85 -21.55 -4.94
CA TYR A 184 23.55 -21.64 -5.60
C TYR A 184 22.41 -21.09 -4.72
N GLY A 185 21.22 -21.04 -5.30
CA GLY A 185 19.98 -20.72 -4.59
C GLY A 185 19.70 -19.22 -4.54
N GLN A 186 18.76 -18.83 -3.69
CA GLN A 186 18.39 -17.43 -3.51
C GLN A 186 19.55 -16.65 -2.87
N GLY A 187 19.98 -15.57 -3.54
CA GLY A 187 21.09 -14.74 -3.07
C GLY A 187 22.43 -15.48 -2.98
N CYS A 188 22.57 -16.64 -3.61
CA CYS A 188 23.81 -17.43 -3.66
C CYS A 188 24.36 -17.84 -2.28
N GLN A 189 23.47 -18.07 -1.31
CA GLN A 189 23.86 -18.35 0.07
C GLN A 189 24.14 -19.83 0.36
N LEU A 190 23.82 -20.73 -0.59
CA LEU A 190 24.00 -22.17 -0.43
C LEU A 190 25.25 -22.64 -1.18
N ASN A 191 26.00 -23.57 -0.59
CA ASN A 191 27.23 -24.11 -1.19
C ASN A 191 26.95 -25.40 -1.97
N CYS A 192 27.60 -25.58 -3.12
CA CYS A 192 27.62 -26.85 -3.84
C CYS A 192 28.41 -27.89 -3.03
N HIS A 193 27.86 -29.09 -2.88
CA HIS A 193 28.51 -30.21 -2.17
C HIS A 193 28.90 -31.34 -3.13
N CYS A 194 29.32 -30.99 -4.35
CA CYS A 194 29.69 -31.96 -5.38
C CYS A 194 31.15 -32.39 -5.21
N GLN A 195 31.42 -33.66 -5.48
CA GLN A 195 32.74 -34.27 -5.41
C GLN A 195 33.38 -34.35 -6.81
N ASN A 196 34.65 -34.75 -6.84
CA ASN A 196 35.38 -35.03 -8.09
C ASN A 196 35.43 -33.86 -9.09
N GLY A 197 35.44 -32.62 -8.58
CA GLY A 197 35.55 -31.41 -9.40
C GLY A 197 34.27 -31.03 -10.16
N ALA A 198 33.14 -31.66 -9.86
CA ALA A 198 31.86 -31.33 -10.48
C ALA A 198 31.33 -29.95 -10.02
N GLY A 199 30.78 -29.18 -10.96
CA GLY A 199 30.00 -27.99 -10.67
C GLY A 199 28.57 -28.33 -10.25
N CYS A 200 27.81 -27.35 -9.78
CA CYS A 200 26.38 -27.52 -9.50
C CYS A 200 25.53 -26.46 -10.19
N SER A 201 24.26 -26.79 -10.41
CA SER A 201 23.24 -25.85 -10.91
C SER A 201 23.13 -24.66 -9.96
N LEU A 202 23.28 -23.45 -10.50
CA LEU A 202 23.19 -22.21 -9.71
C LEU A 202 21.79 -21.96 -9.13
N VAL A 203 20.76 -22.60 -9.69
CA VAL A 203 19.36 -22.44 -9.28
C VAL A 203 19.04 -23.33 -8.08
N ASN A 204 19.36 -24.62 -8.16
CA ASN A 204 18.88 -25.63 -7.20
C ASN A 204 19.97 -26.53 -6.60
N GLY A 205 21.24 -26.35 -6.96
CA GLY A 205 22.36 -27.06 -6.35
C GLY A 205 22.60 -28.46 -6.89
N THR A 206 21.86 -28.91 -7.91
CA THR A 206 22.04 -30.25 -8.49
C THR A 206 23.43 -30.39 -9.11
N CYS A 207 24.16 -31.45 -8.78
CA CYS A 207 25.52 -31.67 -9.29
C CYS A 207 25.53 -32.08 -10.76
N LEU A 208 26.46 -31.49 -11.52
CA LEU A 208 26.71 -31.78 -12.93
C LEU A 208 27.97 -32.63 -13.04
N CYS A 209 27.82 -33.95 -13.01
CA CYS A 209 28.96 -34.87 -12.93
C CYS A 209 29.80 -34.89 -14.21
N SER A 210 31.12 -34.87 -14.04
CA SER A 210 32.06 -35.10 -15.14
C SER A 210 31.96 -36.54 -15.67
N PRO A 211 32.36 -36.80 -16.93
CA PRO A 211 32.35 -38.15 -17.49
C PRO A 211 33.07 -39.16 -16.59
N GLY A 212 32.43 -40.30 -16.34
CA GLY A 212 32.95 -41.35 -15.46
C GLY A 212 32.53 -41.23 -13.99
N TYR A 213 31.76 -40.20 -13.61
CA TYR A 213 31.21 -40.04 -12.27
C TYR A 213 29.67 -40.00 -12.28
N ALA A 214 29.06 -40.51 -11.20
CA ALA A 214 27.61 -40.53 -11.01
C ALA A 214 27.24 -40.35 -9.52
N GLY A 215 25.94 -40.28 -9.24
CA GLY A 215 25.39 -40.05 -7.90
C GLY A 215 24.96 -38.59 -7.66
N PRO A 216 24.21 -38.33 -6.58
CA PRO A 216 23.70 -36.99 -6.26
C PRO A 216 24.82 -35.97 -5.97
N HIS A 217 25.99 -36.43 -5.52
CA HIS A 217 27.17 -35.63 -5.26
C HIS A 217 28.35 -35.99 -6.17
N CYS A 218 28.13 -36.77 -7.24
CA CYS A 218 29.19 -37.26 -8.13
C CYS A 218 30.27 -38.10 -7.43
N GLU A 219 29.93 -38.75 -6.33
CA GLU A 219 30.82 -39.54 -5.46
C GLU A 219 31.12 -40.94 -6.02
N ILE A 220 30.33 -41.41 -6.99
CA ILE A 220 30.43 -42.77 -7.53
C ILE A 220 31.31 -42.76 -8.78
N LEU A 221 32.46 -43.45 -8.72
CA LEU A 221 33.31 -43.71 -9.89
C LEU A 221 32.71 -44.87 -10.72
N CYS A 222 32.41 -44.63 -12.00
CA CYS A 222 31.97 -45.66 -12.94
C CYS A 222 33.19 -46.43 -13.53
N PRO A 223 33.42 -47.72 -13.21
CA PRO A 223 34.55 -48.48 -13.73
C PRO A 223 34.30 -48.97 -15.17
N ASN A 224 34.74 -48.19 -16.16
CA ASN A 224 35.34 -48.61 -17.45
C ASN A 224 35.33 -47.43 -18.43
N SER A 225 36.41 -46.65 -18.41
CA SER A 225 36.67 -45.54 -19.33
C SER A 225 37.28 -46.01 -20.65
N THR A 226 36.66 -46.98 -21.32
CA THR A 226 37.11 -47.45 -22.64
C THR A 226 36.00 -47.23 -23.66
N HIS A 227 36.17 -46.15 -24.43
CA HIS A 227 35.43 -45.84 -25.67
C HIS A 227 33.91 -46.00 -25.60
N GLY A 228 33.21 -44.93 -25.20
CA GLY A 228 31.82 -44.70 -25.64
C GLY A 228 30.70 -45.23 -24.74
N PHE A 229 30.98 -45.61 -23.50
CA PHE A 229 29.93 -46.03 -22.56
C PHE A 229 29.56 -44.91 -21.58
N GLN A 230 28.41 -44.31 -21.84
CA GLN A 230 27.73 -43.43 -20.90
C GLN A 230 27.13 -44.33 -19.81
N CYS A 231 27.52 -44.14 -18.54
CA CYS A 231 26.56 -44.37 -17.46
C CYS A 231 25.27 -43.63 -17.89
N PRO A 232 24.07 -44.24 -17.85
CA PRO A 232 22.87 -43.54 -18.31
C PRO A 232 22.87 -42.18 -17.63
N ALA A 233 22.81 -41.10 -18.42
CA ALA A 233 22.98 -39.72 -17.94
C ALA A 233 22.06 -39.39 -16.75
N PHE A 234 21.05 -40.24 -16.54
CA PHE A 234 20.17 -40.28 -15.41
C PHE A 234 19.91 -41.75 -15.01
N CYS A 235 20.40 -42.17 -13.84
CA CYS A 235 19.94 -43.39 -13.17
C CYS A 235 18.88 -42.94 -12.15
N PRO A 236 17.57 -43.14 -12.40
CA PRO A 236 16.51 -42.60 -11.55
C PRO A 236 16.40 -43.28 -10.18
N CYS A 237 17.20 -44.33 -9.95
CA CYS A 237 17.08 -45.21 -8.81
C CYS A 237 17.40 -44.48 -7.50
N GLN A 238 16.49 -44.60 -6.54
CA GLN A 238 16.61 -44.07 -5.19
C GLN A 238 17.03 -45.19 -4.23
N ASN A 239 17.32 -44.83 -2.97
CA ASN A 239 17.58 -45.77 -1.87
C ASN A 239 18.68 -46.81 -2.13
N GLY A 240 19.67 -46.50 -2.98
CA GLY A 240 20.78 -47.40 -3.31
C GLY A 240 20.51 -48.39 -4.45
N GLY A 241 19.44 -48.20 -5.23
CA GLY A 241 19.17 -49.01 -6.43
C GLY A 241 20.21 -48.82 -7.54
N ILE A 242 20.45 -49.88 -8.30
CA ILE A 242 21.51 -49.95 -9.31
C ILE A 242 20.89 -50.10 -10.69
N CYS A 243 21.31 -49.26 -11.65
CA CYS A 243 20.94 -49.44 -13.05
C CYS A 243 21.76 -50.57 -13.70
N HIS A 244 21.12 -51.51 -14.39
CA HIS A 244 21.84 -52.51 -15.18
C HIS A 244 22.55 -51.85 -16.39
N PRO A 245 23.71 -52.38 -16.83
CA PRO A 245 24.41 -51.82 -17.98
C PRO A 245 23.63 -52.08 -19.27
N SER A 246 23.55 -51.04 -20.11
CA SER A 246 23.01 -51.01 -21.48
C SER A 246 21.50 -51.28 -21.62
N SER A 247 20.75 -50.19 -21.79
CA SER A 247 19.40 -50.06 -22.40
C SER A 247 18.14 -50.11 -21.54
N SER A 248 18.16 -50.57 -20.28
CA SER A 248 16.95 -50.52 -19.45
C SER A 248 17.00 -49.33 -18.48
N SER A 249 16.01 -48.44 -18.58
CA SER A 249 15.61 -47.48 -17.54
C SER A 249 15.08 -48.15 -16.26
N LYS A 250 15.42 -49.43 -16.03
CA LYS A 250 14.93 -50.26 -14.93
C LYS A 250 15.98 -50.34 -13.84
N CYS A 251 15.53 -50.09 -12.62
CA CYS A 251 16.34 -50.20 -11.42
C CYS A 251 16.33 -51.63 -10.87
N ALA A 252 17.50 -52.12 -10.49
CA ALA A 252 17.62 -53.24 -9.57
C ALA A 252 17.53 -52.69 -8.15
N CYS A 253 16.45 -53.01 -7.44
CA CYS A 253 16.21 -52.48 -6.10
C CYS A 253 16.91 -53.31 -5.02
N PRO A 254 17.50 -52.64 -4.01
CA PRO A 254 18.09 -53.32 -2.88
C PRO A 254 16.98 -53.98 -2.03
N PRO A 255 17.35 -54.90 -1.11
CA PRO A 255 16.39 -55.48 -0.19
C PRO A 255 15.54 -54.42 0.54
N GLY A 256 14.25 -54.70 0.73
CA GLY A 256 13.32 -53.79 1.39
C GLY A 256 12.68 -52.73 0.48
N TRP A 257 13.06 -52.67 -0.79
CA TRP A 257 12.59 -51.67 -1.75
C TRP A 257 12.15 -52.28 -3.08
N MET A 258 11.14 -51.66 -3.70
CA MET A 258 10.60 -52.00 -5.02
C MET A 258 10.12 -50.76 -5.78
N GLY A 259 9.63 -50.99 -6.99
CA GLY A 259 9.14 -49.97 -7.92
C GLY A 259 10.19 -49.60 -8.96
N ASP A 260 9.76 -48.91 -10.02
CA ASP A 260 10.59 -48.63 -11.19
C ASP A 260 11.86 -47.84 -10.87
N ILE A 261 11.83 -47.08 -9.77
CA ILE A 261 12.93 -46.24 -9.27
C ILE A 261 13.34 -46.57 -7.83
N CYS A 262 12.89 -47.69 -7.27
CA CYS A 262 13.20 -48.11 -5.89
C CYS A 262 12.77 -47.11 -4.80
N SER A 263 11.70 -46.35 -5.03
CA SER A 263 11.16 -45.36 -4.08
C SER A 263 10.15 -45.94 -3.10
N THR A 264 9.69 -47.18 -3.29
CA THR A 264 8.61 -47.77 -2.50
C THR A 264 9.16 -48.89 -1.62
N ARG A 265 8.85 -48.86 -0.31
CA ARG A 265 9.17 -49.97 0.62
C ARG A 265 8.37 -51.23 0.27
N CYS A 266 8.89 -52.40 0.65
CA CYS A 266 8.12 -53.63 0.45
C CYS A 266 6.76 -53.59 1.14
N PRO A 267 5.70 -54.10 0.47
CA PRO A 267 4.39 -54.24 1.09
C PRO A 267 4.46 -55.23 2.26
N ILE A 268 3.52 -55.10 3.19
CA ILE A 268 3.42 -56.01 4.34
C ILE A 268 3.32 -57.45 3.83
N GLY A 269 4.15 -58.33 4.39
CA GLY A 269 4.22 -59.73 4.01
C GLY A 269 5.19 -60.04 2.87
N HIS A 270 5.98 -59.06 2.41
CA HIS A 270 7.06 -59.30 1.43
C HIS A 270 8.38 -58.68 1.89
N PHE A 271 9.50 -59.27 1.46
CA PHE A 271 10.85 -58.82 1.79
C PHE A 271 11.84 -59.13 0.65
N GLY A 272 13.10 -58.74 0.83
CA GLY A 272 14.19 -59.04 -0.11
C GLY A 272 14.25 -58.07 -1.29
N SER A 273 15.15 -58.32 -2.23
CA SER A 273 15.39 -57.41 -3.37
C SER A 273 14.16 -57.34 -4.28
N SER A 274 13.70 -56.12 -4.59
CA SER A 274 12.48 -55.90 -5.37
C SER A 274 11.23 -56.57 -4.76
N CYS A 275 11.26 -56.91 -3.47
CA CYS A 275 10.15 -57.49 -2.71
C CYS A 275 9.59 -58.79 -3.31
N GLN A 276 10.46 -59.62 -3.88
CA GLN A 276 10.07 -60.86 -4.55
C GLN A 276 9.87 -62.03 -3.58
N GLU A 277 10.26 -61.88 -2.32
CA GLU A 277 10.15 -62.93 -1.32
C GLU A 277 8.93 -62.70 -0.42
N GLU A 278 8.17 -63.76 -0.14
CA GLU A 278 6.99 -63.71 0.72
C GLU A 278 7.35 -64.10 2.16
N CYS A 279 6.86 -63.31 3.11
CA CYS A 279 7.07 -63.53 4.53
C CYS A 279 6.21 -64.67 5.04
N ARG A 280 6.83 -65.58 5.78
CA ARG A 280 6.17 -66.73 6.40
C ARG A 280 6.18 -66.57 7.91
N CYS A 281 5.56 -65.51 8.41
CA CYS A 281 5.46 -65.26 9.84
C CYS A 281 4.11 -65.78 10.36
N HIS A 282 4.13 -66.64 11.38
CA HIS A 282 2.93 -67.11 12.03
C HIS A 282 2.35 -66.14 13.09
N ASN A 283 1.11 -66.41 13.53
CA ASN A 283 0.41 -65.70 14.60
C ASN A 283 0.31 -64.17 14.44
N GLY A 284 0.21 -63.68 13.19
CA GLY A 284 0.11 -62.25 12.91
C GLY A 284 1.41 -61.47 13.12
N GLY A 285 2.56 -62.17 13.17
CA GLY A 285 3.88 -61.55 13.17
C GLY A 285 4.15 -60.78 11.88
N GLN A 286 4.94 -59.71 11.99
CA GLN A 286 5.35 -58.88 10.85
C GLN A 286 6.83 -59.12 10.56
N CYS A 287 7.15 -59.36 9.29
CA CYS A 287 8.55 -59.48 8.86
C CYS A 287 9.19 -58.11 8.66
N ASP A 288 10.50 -58.06 8.89
CA ASP A 288 11.35 -56.98 8.44
C ASP A 288 11.43 -56.97 6.90
N PRO A 289 11.18 -55.85 6.23
CA PRO A 289 11.21 -55.74 4.77
C PRO A 289 12.57 -56.04 4.13
N ASP A 290 13.66 -55.76 4.85
CA ASP A 290 15.02 -55.87 4.32
C ASP A 290 15.55 -57.31 4.44
N SER A 291 15.30 -57.98 5.56
CA SER A 291 15.85 -59.30 5.91
C SER A 291 14.85 -60.46 5.93
N GLY A 292 13.55 -60.17 6.01
CA GLY A 292 12.49 -61.17 6.16
C GLY A 292 12.34 -61.73 7.58
N GLN A 293 13.11 -61.22 8.55
CA GLN A 293 13.06 -61.70 9.93
C GLN A 293 11.72 -61.37 10.58
N CYS A 294 11.06 -62.38 11.17
CA CYS A 294 9.75 -62.21 11.77
C CYS A 294 9.86 -61.58 13.16
N ARG A 295 9.12 -60.48 13.35
CA ARG A 295 8.87 -59.89 14.65
C ARG A 295 7.51 -60.37 15.18
N CYS A 296 7.54 -61.04 16.32
CA CYS A 296 6.35 -61.55 17.00
C CYS A 296 5.39 -60.42 17.40
N ALA A 297 4.08 -60.71 17.33
CA ALA A 297 3.05 -59.86 17.92
C ALA A 297 3.13 -59.87 19.46
N PRO A 298 2.64 -58.84 20.16
CA PRO A 298 2.64 -58.81 21.62
C PRO A 298 2.01 -60.07 22.23
N GLY A 299 2.74 -60.75 23.12
CA GLY A 299 2.30 -61.98 23.77
C GLY A 299 2.86 -63.28 23.18
N TYR A 300 3.67 -63.21 22.11
CA TYR A 300 4.34 -64.37 21.49
C TYR A 300 5.87 -64.23 21.57
N LEU A 301 6.59 -65.35 21.71
CA LEU A 301 8.06 -65.41 21.84
C LEU A 301 8.62 -66.44 20.84
N GLY A 302 9.66 -66.06 20.08
CA GLY A 302 10.38 -66.95 19.14
C GLY A 302 10.90 -66.21 17.89
N GLU A 303 11.92 -66.76 17.22
CA GLU A 303 12.46 -66.26 15.93
C GLU A 303 12.09 -67.13 14.72
N GLU A 304 11.29 -68.18 14.90
CA GLU A 304 11.03 -69.17 13.86
C GLU A 304 9.68 -68.95 13.15
N LYS A 305 9.77 -68.97 11.82
CA LYS A 305 8.75 -68.85 10.77
C LYS A 305 7.36 -69.32 11.20
#